data_AF-A0A523N0Z3-F1
#
_entry.id   AF-A0A523N0Z3-F1
#
_cell.length_a   1.000
_cell.length_b   1.000
_cell.length_c   1.000
_cell.angle_alpha   90.00
_cell.angle_beta   90.00
_cell.angle_gamma   90.00
#
_symmetry.space_group_name_H-M   'P 1'
#
loop_
_entity.id
_entity.type
_entity.pdbx_description
1 polymer ?
#
loop_
_entity_poly.entity_id
_entity_poly.type
_entity_poly.pdbx_seq_one_letter_code
_entity_poly.pdbx_strand_id
1 'polypeptide(L)' 'MSEKRVCKNCGTENVTQSAWCEKCLTPFHQTYREEKTLQCPKCMHPNDYNLDHCEVCHEPLKPGQSE' A
#
# COMPACT_ATOMS: atom_id res chain seq x y z
N MET A 1 15.94 14.35 7.08
CA MET A 1 16.21 13.70 5.79
C MET A 1 15.18 12.60 5.64
N SER A 2 14.33 12.65 4.62
CA SER A 2 13.42 11.53 4.36
C SER A 2 14.25 10.40 3.79
N GLU A 3 14.38 9.30 4.52
CA GLU A 3 14.99 8.11 3.96
C GLU A 3 14.18 7.68 2.73
N LYS A 4 14.90 7.28 1.68
CA LYS A 4 14.30 6.79 0.44
C LYS A 4 14.74 5.37 0.18
N ARG A 5 13.85 4.58 -0.42
CA ARG A 5 14.09 3.20 -0.83
C ARG A 5 13.73 2.99 -2.28
N VAL A 6 14.53 2.21 -3.01
CA VAL A 6 14.25 1.86 -4.39
C VAL A 6 13.42 0.58 -4.45
N CYS A 7 12.35 0.58 -5.25
CA CYS A 7 11.54 -0.60 -5.50
C CYS A 7 12.35 -1.63 -6.29
N LYS A 8 12.55 -2.82 -5.72
CA LYS A 8 13.26 -3.92 -6.38
C LYS A 8 12.53 -4.48 -7.61
N ASN A 9 11.22 -4.23 -7.73
CA ASN A 9 10.41 -4.73 -8.83
C ASN A 9 10.39 -3.77 -10.04
N CYS A 10 10.33 -2.45 -9.83
CA CYS A 10 10.20 -1.48 -10.93
C CYS A 10 11.22 -0.34 -10.95
N GLY A 11 12.09 -0.22 -9.94
CA GLY A 11 13.11 0.82 -9.86
C GLY A 11 12.65 2.19 -9.35
N THR A 12 11.35 2.39 -9.07
CA THR A 12 10.85 3.67 -8.52
C THR A 12 11.44 3.95 -7.13
N GLU A 13 11.83 5.20 -6.88
CA GLU A 13 12.27 5.68 -5.57
C GLU A 13 11.05 6.05 -4.72
N ASN A 14 10.93 5.48 -3.52
CA ASN A 14 9.79 5.65 -2.62
C ASN A 14 10.29 6.15 -1.26
N VAL A 15 9.42 6.77 -0.46
CA VAL A 15 9.76 7.06 0.94
C VAL A 15 9.87 5.75 1.73
N THR A 16 10.85 5.65 2.64
CA THR A 16 11.14 4.36 3.32
C THR A 16 9.99 3.86 4.18
N GLN A 17 9.12 4.77 4.64
CA GLN A 17 7.92 4.47 5.43
C GLN A 17 6.73 3.97 4.59
N SER A 18 6.81 4.03 3.25
CA SER A 18 5.73 3.49 2.41
C SER A 18 5.64 1.97 2.56
N ALA A 19 4.42 1.47 2.76
CA ALA A 19 4.17 0.03 2.77
C ALA A 19 4.15 -0.60 1.36
N TRP A 20 3.95 0.21 0.32
CA TRP A 20 3.92 -0.23 -1.09
C TRP A 20 4.73 0.70 -1.98
N CYS A 21 5.13 0.19 -3.14
CA CYS A 21 5.63 1.03 -4.20
C CYS A 21 4.49 1.88 -4.79
N GLU A 22 4.67 3.20 -4.84
CA GLU A 22 3.70 4.15 -5.38
C GLU A 22 3.39 3.95 -6.87
N LYS A 23 4.29 3.30 -7.62
CA LYS A 23 4.15 3.08 -9.07
C LYS A 23 3.55 1.73 -9.42
N CYS A 24 4.07 0.65 -8.83
CA CYS A 24 3.70 -0.72 -9.21
C CYS A 24 3.00 -1.51 -8.11
N LEU A 25 2.68 -0.86 -6.99
CA LEU A 25 1.96 -1.42 -5.84
C LEU A 25 2.60 -2.68 -5.22
N THR A 26 3.87 -2.97 -5.56
CA THR A 26 4.61 -4.07 -4.95
C THR A 26 4.79 -3.78 -3.45
N PRO A 27 4.34 -4.68 -2.55
CA PRO A 27 4.47 -4.48 -1.12
C PRO A 27 5.94 -4.54 -0.72
N PHE A 28 6.31 -3.71 0.24
CA PHE A 28 7.66 -3.62 0.77
C PHE A 28 7.89 -4.50 2.00
N HIS A 29 6.83 -4.92 2.69
CA HIS A 29 6.89 -5.81 3.86
C HIS A 29 6.21 -7.14 3.56
N GLN A 30 6.82 -8.24 4.02
CA GLN A 30 6.29 -9.60 3.84
C GLN A 30 5.03 -9.86 4.68
N THR A 31 4.86 -9.18 5.81
CA THR A 31 3.71 -9.35 6.71
C THR A 31 2.37 -9.11 6.01
N TYR A 32 2.28 -8.11 5.14
CA TYR A 32 1.09 -7.87 4.33
C TYR A 32 0.74 -9.05 3.40
N ARG A 33 1.76 -9.84 3.02
CA ARG A 33 1.60 -11.02 2.16
C ARG A 33 1.08 -12.24 2.94
N GLU A 34 1.38 -12.31 4.23
CA GLU A 34 1.00 -13.41 5.13
C GLU A 34 -0.38 -13.18 5.74
N GLU A 35 -0.62 -11.98 6.28
CA GLU A 35 -1.88 -11.64 6.96
C GLU A 35 -3.04 -11.40 6.00
N LYS A 36 -2.75 -11.11 4.71
CA LYS A 36 -3.74 -10.86 3.64
C LYS A 36 -4.85 -9.87 4.03
N THR A 37 -4.57 -8.97 4.96
CA THR A 37 -5.50 -7.92 5.41
C THR A 37 -4.83 -6.55 5.37
N LEU A 38 -5.64 -5.51 5.17
CA LEU A 38 -5.22 -4.11 5.10
C LEU A 38 -6.18 -3.23 5.90
N GLN A 39 -5.67 -2.40 6.79
CA GLN A 39 -6.48 -1.37 7.44
C GLN A 39 -6.66 -0.17 6.50
N CYS A 40 -7.91 0.28 6.35
CA CYS A 40 -8.21 1.49 5.59
C CYS A 40 -7.57 2.72 6.27
N PRO A 41 -6.81 3.55 5.53
CA PRO A 41 -6.15 4.73 6.11
C PRO A 41 -7.13 5.81 6.59
N LYS A 42 -8.39 5.80 6.14
CA LYS A 42 -9.41 6.79 6.53
C LYS A 42 -10.33 6.32 7.65
N CYS A 43 -10.92 5.12 7.52
CA CYS A 43 -11.92 4.63 8.47
C CYS A 43 -11.42 3.50 9.38
N MET A 44 -10.17 3.05 9.22
CA MET A 44 -9.54 1.96 9.98
C MET A 44 -10.22 0.58 9.85
N HIS A 45 -11.22 0.45 8.98
CA HIS A 45 -11.86 -0.84 8.69
C HIS A 45 -10.83 -1.84 8.12
N PRO A 46 -10.78 -3.09 8.59
CA PRO A 46 -9.95 -4.13 7.98
C PRO A 46 -10.57 -4.61 6.66
N ASN A 47 -9.77 -4.65 5.61
CA ASN A 47 -10.16 -5.05 4.26
C ASN A 47 -9.29 -6.22 3.79
N ASP A 48 -9.77 -7.00 2.81
CA ASP A 48 -8.94 -7.98 2.11
C ASP A 48 -7.80 -7.26 1.35
N TYR A 49 -6.59 -7.82 1.43
CA TYR A 49 -5.39 -7.22 0.82
C TYR A 49 -5.49 -7.03 -0.71
N ASN A 50 -6.33 -7.81 -1.38
CA ASN A 50 -6.51 -7.73 -2.83
C ASN A 50 -7.45 -6.59 -3.25
N LEU A 51 -8.16 -5.96 -2.32
CA LEU A 51 -9.03 -4.83 -2.64
C LEU A 51 -8.21 -3.58 -2.96
N ASP A 52 -8.71 -2.78 -3.89
CA ASP A 52 -8.14 -1.48 -4.24
C ASP A 52 -8.78 -0.34 -3.46
N HIS A 53 -10.06 -0.50 -3.08
CA HIS A 53 -10.83 0.48 -2.32
C HIS A 53 -11.43 -0.15 -1.08
N CYS A 54 -11.61 0.64 -0.03
CA CYS A 54 -12.25 0.19 1.20
C CYS A 54 -13.71 -0.16 0.94
N GLU A 55 -14.15 -1.34 1.38
CA GLU A 55 -15.53 -1.80 1.18
C GLU A 55 -16.59 -0.98 1.95
N VAL A 56 -16.16 -0.18 2.92
CA VAL A 56 -17.03 0.66 3.75
C VAL A 56 -17.05 2.10 3.26
N CYS A 57 -15.88 2.72 3.13
CA CYS A 57 -15.78 4.16 2.84
C CYS A 57 -15.30 4.48 1.42
N HIS A 58 -15.02 3.47 0.60
CA HIS A 58 -14.59 3.57 -0.80
C HIS A 58 -13.27 4.31 -1.03
N GLU A 59 -12.53 4.65 0.03
CA GLU A 59 -11.21 5.25 -0.11
C GLU A 59 -10.18 4.26 -0.66
N PRO A 60 -9.20 4.76 -1.45
CA PRO A 60 -8.04 3.99 -1.87
C PRO A 60 -7.33 3.31 -0.68
N LEU A 61 -7.10 2.01 -0.80
CA LEU A 61 -6.35 1.24 0.20
C LEU A 61 -4.84 1.32 -0.03
N LYS A 62 -4.39 1.57 -1.27
CA LYS A 62 -2.98 1.68 -1.62
C LYS A 62 -2.71 3.03 -2.33
N PRO A 63 -1.48 3.56 -2.25
CA PRO A 63 -1.11 4.81 -2.92
C PRO A 63 -1.29 4.71 -4.44
N GLY A 64 -1.62 5.82 -5.10
CA GLY A 64 -1.72 5.87 -6.57
C GLY A 64 -2.97 5.22 -7.16
N GLN A 65 -3.95 4.83 -6.33
CA GLN A 65 -5.25 4.29 -6.75
C GLN A 65 -6.34 5.38 -6.74
N SER A 66 -6.03 6.55 -7.30
CA SER A 66 -7.06 7.56 -7.56
C SER A 66 -7.84 7.20 -8.82
N GLU A 67 -9.16 7.37 -8.79
CA GLU A 67 -10.06 7.24 -9.96
C GLU A 67 -9.65 8.15 -11.14
#